data_AF-A0A9D5J6Y3-F1
#
_entry.id   AF-A0A9D5J6Y3-F1
#
_cell.length_a   1.000
_cell.length_b   1.000
_cell.length_c   1.000
_cell.angle_alpha   90.00
_cell.angle_beta   90.00
_cell.angle_gamma   90.00
#
_symmetry.space_group_name_H-M   'P 1'
#
loop_
_entity.id
_entity.type
_entity.pdbx_description
1 polymer ?
#
loop_
_entity_poly.entity_id
_entity_poly.type
_entity_poly.pdbx_seq_one_letter_code
_entity_poly.pdbx_strand_id
1 'polypeptide(L)' 'MPRPKTDTIKFLTSDETARLFGSVREHRRNKAIFLIAYRHGLRASEVGLLRTSDLDFKKLRILVHRLKGSYSGEHPLQ' A
#
# COMPACT_ATOMS: atom_id res chain seq x y z
N MET A 1 -15.74 -24.44 -0.49
CA MET A 1 -15.04 -24.99 0.69
C MET A 1 -14.79 -23.87 1.68
N PRO A 2 -15.08 -24.04 2.98
CA PRO A 2 -14.75 -23.04 3.99
C PRO A 2 -13.22 -22.96 4.18
N ARG A 3 -12.70 -21.74 4.30
CA ARG A 3 -11.26 -21.50 4.52
C ARG A 3 -10.90 -22.02 5.93
N PRO A 4 -9.87 -22.87 6.10
CA PRO A 4 -9.47 -23.35 7.41
C PRO A 4 -9.06 -22.17 8.31
N LYS A 5 -9.54 -22.16 9.55
CA LYS A 5 -9.16 -21.16 10.56
C LYS A 5 -7.65 -21.27 10.78
N THR A 6 -6.94 -20.17 10.57
CA THR A 6 -5.51 -20.07 10.84
C THR A 6 -5.35 -19.29 12.14
N ASP A 7 -4.71 -19.88 13.14
CA ASP A 7 -4.52 -19.26 14.47
C ASP A 7 -3.43 -18.18 14.48
N THR A 8 -2.64 -18.06 13.41
CA THR A 8 -1.53 -17.12 13.30
C THR A 8 -1.63 -16.25 12.03
N ILE A 9 -1.27 -14.98 12.16
CA ILE A 9 -1.25 -14.04 11.03
C ILE A 9 -0.14 -14.47 10.06
N LYS A 10 -0.50 -14.70 8.79
CA LYS A 10 0.48 -14.90 7.72
C LYS A 10 0.88 -13.55 7.16
N PHE A 11 2.19 -13.31 7.09
CA PHE A 11 2.79 -12.11 6.52
C PHE A 11 3.98 -12.50 5.64
N LEU A 12 4.37 -11.60 4.75
CA LEU A 12 5.55 -11.80 3.91
C LEU A 12 6.81 -11.55 4.74
N THR A 13 7.77 -12.44 4.62
CA THR A 13 9.14 -12.21 5.08
C THR A 13 9.81 -11.11 4.24
N SER A 14 10.96 -10.60 4.70
CA SER A 14 11.74 -9.61 3.95
C SER A 14 12.12 -10.11 2.54
N ASP A 15 12.51 -11.38 2.42
CA ASP A 15 12.89 -11.98 1.14
C ASP A 15 11.69 -12.16 0.21
N GLU A 16 10.54 -12.57 0.75
CA GLU A 16 9.30 -12.66 -0.03
C GLU A 16 8.82 -11.29 -0.50
N THR A 17 8.95 -10.28 0.36
CA THR A 17 8.65 -8.89 0.01
C THR A 17 9.58 -8.40 -1.10
N ALA A 18 10.88 -8.70 -1.01
CA ALA A 18 11.84 -8.37 -2.07
C ALA A 18 11.49 -9.05 -3.40
N ARG A 19 11.10 -10.35 -3.36
CA ARG A 19 10.64 -11.08 -4.56
C ARG A 19 9.37 -10.48 -5.15
N LEU A 20 8.40 -10.09 -4.31
CA LEU A 20 7.18 -9.40 -4.76
C LEU A 20 7.53 -8.11 -5.51
N PHE A 21 8.35 -7.24 -4.92
CA PHE A 21 8.76 -5.99 -5.58
C PHE A 21 9.63 -6.23 -6.82
N GLY A 22 10.42 -7.31 -6.85
CA GLY A 22 11.15 -7.76 -8.04
C GLY A 22 10.22 -8.11 -9.19
N SER A 23 9.12 -8.83 -8.91
CA SER A 23 8.15 -9.27 -9.92
C SER A 23 7.40 -8.13 -10.62
N VAL A 24 7.24 -6.98 -9.94
CA VAL A 24 6.54 -5.80 -10.49
C VAL A 24 7.50 -4.69 -10.95
N ARG A 25 8.81 -4.95 -10.98
CA ARG A 25 9.85 -3.95 -11.21
C ARG A 25 9.68 -3.18 -12.53
N GLU A 26 9.33 -3.87 -13.61
CA GLU A 26 9.17 -3.28 -14.94
C GLU A 26 7.84 -2.49 -15.10
N HIS A 27 6.88 -2.71 -14.20
CA HIS A 27 5.59 -2.03 -14.21
C HIS A 27 5.59 -0.84 -13.26
N ARG A 28 6.05 0.33 -13.72
CA ARG A 28 6.18 1.56 -12.91
C ARG A 28 4.93 1.87 -12.07
N ARG A 29 3.73 1.77 -12.66
CA ARG A 29 2.45 1.98 -11.96
C ARG A 29 2.25 0.97 -10.82
N ASN A 30 2.42 -0.32 -11.11
CA ASN A 30 2.19 -1.37 -10.12
C ASN A 30 3.22 -1.25 -8.99
N LYS A 31 4.49 -1.02 -9.31
CA LYS A 31 5.54 -0.75 -8.33
C LYS A 31 5.19 0.42 -7.41
N ALA A 32 4.72 1.54 -7.96
CA ALA A 32 4.29 2.69 -7.17
C ALA A 32 3.11 2.36 -6.25
N ILE A 33 2.09 1.66 -6.76
CA ILE A 33 0.93 1.24 -5.96
C ILE A 33 1.37 0.33 -4.80
N PHE A 34 2.18 -0.69 -5.08
CA PHE A 34 2.69 -1.60 -4.05
C PHE A 34 3.58 -0.88 -3.03
N LEU A 35 4.40 0.10 -3.45
CA LEU A 35 5.18 0.91 -2.52
C LEU A 35 4.27 1.65 -1.54
N ILE A 36 3.33 2.44 -2.07
CA ILE A 36 2.47 3.28 -1.26
C ILE A 36 1.64 2.42 -0.32
N ALA A 37 1.10 1.30 -0.80
CA ALA A 37 0.38 0.35 0.04
C ALA A 37 1.26 -0.24 1.16
N TYR A 38 2.50 -0.63 0.85
CA TYR A 38 3.44 -1.20 1.81
C TYR A 38 3.90 -0.18 2.86
N ARG A 39 4.26 1.05 2.46
CA ARG A 39 4.76 2.08 3.39
C ARG A 39 3.66 2.67 4.27
N HIS A 40 2.46 2.84 3.73
CA HIS A 40 1.36 3.48 4.45
C HIS A 40 0.32 2.50 5.01
N GLY A 41 0.52 1.19 4.84
CA GLY A 41 -0.40 0.17 5.34
C GLY A 41 -1.81 0.35 4.78
N LEU A 42 -1.93 0.55 3.47
CA LEU A 42 -3.24 0.72 2.83
C LEU A 42 -3.99 -0.61 2.78
N ARG A 43 -5.30 -0.54 3.00
CA ARG A 43 -6.20 -1.66 2.68
C ARG A 43 -6.34 -1.77 1.16
N ALA A 44 -6.64 -2.98 0.66
CA ALA A 44 -6.85 -3.20 -0.77
C ALA A 44 -7.92 -2.26 -1.38
N SER A 45 -8.97 -1.95 -0.61
CA SER A 45 -10.02 -1.00 -1.01
C SER A 45 -9.58 0.48 -0.96
N GLU A 46 -8.59 0.82 -0.14
CA GLU A 46 -8.02 2.20 -0.05
C GLU A 46 -7.08 2.48 -1.23
N VAL A 47 -6.42 1.45 -1.77
CA VAL A 47 -5.60 1.58 -2.99
C VAL A 47 -6.41 2.14 -4.15
N GLY A 48 -7.69 1.76 -4.27
CA GLY A 48 -8.60 2.26 -5.31
C GLY A 48 -9.00 3.74 -5.14
N LEU A 49 -8.69 4.36 -3.99
CA LEU A 49 -9.00 5.76 -3.70
C LEU A 49 -7.85 6.72 -4.03
N LEU A 50 -6.66 6.20 -4.34
CA LEU A 50 -5.48 7.03 -4.64
C LEU A 50 -5.70 7.89 -5.88
N ARG A 51 -5.47 9.19 -5.77
CA ARG A 51 -5.49 10.12 -6.90
C ARG A 51 -4.14 10.80 -7.06
N THR A 52 -3.77 11.14 -8.30
CA THR A 52 -2.57 11.92 -8.56
C THR A 52 -2.64 13.32 -7.93
N SER A 53 -3.84 13.86 -7.73
CA SER A 53 -4.09 15.13 -7.03
C SER A 53 -3.76 15.08 -5.54
N ASP A 54 -3.67 13.89 -4.94
CA ASP A 54 -3.32 13.74 -3.52
C ASP A 54 -1.80 13.84 -3.28
N LEU A 55 -0.99 13.87 -4.34
CA LEU A 55 0.46 13.91 -4.28
C LEU A 55 0.97 15.35 -4.35
N ASP A 56 1.68 15.79 -3.31
CA ASP A 56 2.48 17.01 -3.31
C ASP A 56 3.97 16.63 -3.40
N PHE A 57 4.49 16.57 -4.63
CA PHE A 57 5.91 16.27 -4.86
C PHE A 57 6.85 17.39 -4.38
N LYS A 58 6.38 18.63 -4.22
CA LYS A 58 7.21 19.73 -3.73
C LYS A 58 7.44 19.59 -2.22
N LYS A 59 6.41 19.18 -1.49
CA LYS A 59 6.48 18.95 -0.03
C LYS A 59 6.85 17.51 0.34
N LEU A 60 6.95 16.62 -0.65
CA LEU A 60 7.11 15.18 -0.47
C LEU A 60 6.03 14.63 0.47
N ARG A 61 4.76 14.93 0.17
CA ARG A 61 3.59 14.51 0.96
C ARG A 61 2.55 13.81 0.08
N ILE A 62 1.78 12.92 0.68
CA ILE A 62 0.61 12.26 0.08
C ILE A 62 -0.57 12.34 1.03
N LEU A 63 -1.73 12.76 0.53
CA LEU A 63 -3.00 12.66 1.27
C LEU A 63 -3.57 11.25 1.12
N VAL A 64 -3.69 10.53 2.23
CA VAL A 64 -4.25 9.16 2.23
C VAL A 64 -5.71 9.21 2.67
N HIS A 65 -6.60 8.76 1.79
CA HIS A 65 -8.02 8.59 2.06
C HIS A 65 -8.27 7.20 2.67
N ARG A 66 -8.77 7.16 3.90
CA ARG A 66 -9.09 5.91 4.61
C ARG A 66 -10.59 5.67 4.65
N LEU A 67 -10.97 4.39 4.76
CA LEU A 67 -12.37 4.00 4.90
C LEU A 67 -12.90 4.14 6.34
N LYS A 68 -14.21 3.91 6.51
CA LYS A 68 -14.98 4.19 7.73
C LYS A 68 -14.26 3.74 9.02
N GLY A 69 -14.22 4.65 10.00
CA GLY A 69 -13.62 4.41 11.31
C GLY A 69 -12.10 4.55 11.35
N SER A 70 -11.46 4.94 10.23
CA SER A 70 -10.04 5.28 10.17
C SER A 70 -9.84 6.78 9.90
N TYR A 71 -8.68 7.32 10.25
CA TYR A 71 -8.33 8.73 10.06
C TYR A 71 -7.56 8.93 8.75
N SER A 72 -8.17 9.64 7.80
CA SER A 72 -7.46 10.16 6.64
C SER A 72 -6.47 11.26 7.06
N GLY A 73 -5.39 11.44 6.31
CA GLY A 73 -4.41 12.47 6.64
C GLY A 73 -3.23 12.54 5.68
N GLU A 74 -2.40 13.55 5.87
CA GLU A 74 -1.15 13.71 5.11
C GLU A 74 -0.03 12.85 5.68
N HIS A 75 0.63 12.09 4.81
CA HIS A 75 1.79 11.27 5.14
C HIS A 75 3.01 11.76 4.35
N PRO A 76 4.24 11.67 4.89
CA PRO A 76 5.46 11.88 4.11
C PRO A 76 5.59 10.83 3.00
N LEU A 77 6.08 11.23 1.82
CA LEU A 77 6.52 10.30 0.78
C LEU A 77 7.89 9.73 1.17
N GLN A 78 7.94 8.42 1.42
CA GLN A 78 9.14 7.64 1.79
C GLN A 78 9.44 6.56 0.74
#